data_AF-A0A7F8R3I1-F1
#
_entry.id   AF-A0A7F8R3I1-F1
#
_cell.length_a   1.000
_cell.length_b   1.000
_cell.length_c   1.000
_cell.angle_alpha   90.00
_cell.angle_beta   90.00
_cell.angle_gamma   90.00
#
_symmetry.space_group_name_H-M   'P 1'
#
loop_
_entity.id
_entity.type
_entity.pdbx_description
1 polymer ?
#
loop_
_entity_poly.entity_id
_entity_poly.type
_entity_poly.pdbx_seq_one_letter_code
_entity_poly.pdbx_strand_id
1 'polypeptide(L)'
;METKLPPASTPTSPSSPGLSPVPPPDKVDGFSRRSLRRARPRRSHSSSQFRYQSNQQELTPLPLLKDVPASELHELLSRKLAQCGVMFDFLDCVADLKGKEVKRAALNELVECVGSTRGVLIEPVYPDIIRMISVNIFRTLPPSENPEFDPEEDEPNLEPSWPHLQLVYEFFLRFLESPDFQPSVAKRYVDQKFVLMLLELFDSEDPREREYLKTILHRVYGKFLGLRAYIRKQCSHIFLRWVPAACPAETWGGKGEL
;
A
#
# COMPACT_ATOMS: atom_id res chain seq x y z
N MET A 1 87.19 -38.77 19.35
CA MET A 1 86.22 -38.77 20.47
C MET A 1 86.97 -38.27 21.68
N GLU A 2 86.36 -37.31 22.41
CA GLU A 2 86.71 -36.83 23.76
C GLU A 2 88.05 -36.06 23.91
N THR A 3 88.17 -34.92 24.60
CA THR A 3 87.28 -33.89 25.17
C THR A 3 88.23 -32.74 25.57
N LYS A 4 87.94 -31.46 25.30
CA LYS A 4 88.67 -30.36 25.94
C LYS A 4 87.87 -29.04 26.01
N LEU A 5 87.63 -28.60 27.24
CA LEU A 5 87.40 -27.22 27.73
C LEU A 5 88.40 -27.03 28.91
N PRO A 6 88.71 -25.82 29.47
CA PRO A 6 87.92 -24.56 29.61
C PRO A 6 88.80 -23.27 29.50
N PRO A 7 88.61 -22.12 30.23
CA PRO A 7 87.47 -21.17 30.32
C PRO A 7 87.80 -19.64 30.11
N ALA A 8 86.72 -18.83 30.02
CA ALA A 8 86.45 -17.45 30.51
C ALA A 8 87.11 -16.16 29.94
N SER A 9 86.25 -15.19 29.55
CA SER A 9 86.43 -13.71 29.65
C SER A 9 85.05 -13.01 29.56
N THR A 10 84.52 -12.50 30.68
CA THR A 10 84.38 -11.09 31.15
C THR A 10 83.36 -10.18 30.43
N PRO A 11 82.67 -9.27 31.16
CA PRO A 11 81.38 -8.71 30.77
C PRO A 11 81.44 -7.23 30.35
N THR A 12 80.48 -6.78 29.52
CA THR A 12 80.21 -5.34 29.30
C THR A 12 78.72 -5.08 29.04
N SER A 13 78.20 -4.09 29.77
CA SER A 13 76.91 -3.39 29.57
C SER A 13 77.19 -1.87 29.63
N PRO A 14 76.21 -0.97 29.48
CA PRO A 14 75.53 -0.55 28.24
C PRO A 14 75.50 1.00 28.09
N SER A 15 75.04 1.56 26.96
CA SER A 15 74.21 2.80 26.86
C SER A 15 74.11 3.40 25.44
N SER A 16 72.95 4.00 25.16
CA SER A 16 72.35 4.49 23.89
C SER A 16 72.80 5.93 23.47
N PRO A 17 72.05 6.69 22.62
CA PRO A 17 71.86 6.61 21.16
C PRO A 17 72.25 7.93 20.42
N GLY A 18 72.32 7.95 19.07
CA GLY A 18 72.59 9.17 18.28
C GLY A 18 72.15 9.10 16.81
N LEU A 19 71.64 10.23 16.29
CA LEU A 19 70.83 10.47 15.08
C LEU A 19 71.62 10.72 13.77
N SER A 20 70.98 10.46 12.61
CA SER A 20 70.89 11.26 11.34
C SER A 20 70.41 10.38 10.14
N PRO A 21 69.95 10.90 8.96
CA PRO A 21 69.04 12.02 8.60
C PRO A 21 67.92 11.60 7.58
N VAL A 22 67.01 12.54 7.20
CA VAL A 22 65.77 12.37 6.35
C VAL A 22 65.94 12.98 4.94
N PRO A 23 65.28 12.49 3.85
CA PRO A 23 64.21 13.25 3.11
C PRO A 23 63.14 12.36 2.39
N PRO A 24 62.14 12.88 1.64
CA PRO A 24 60.89 13.51 2.11
C PRO A 24 59.63 12.74 1.55
N PRO A 25 58.41 13.31 1.41
CA PRO A 25 57.23 12.77 2.08
C PRO A 25 56.17 12.18 1.13
N ASP A 26 55.61 11.02 1.45
CA ASP A 26 54.25 10.69 1.01
C ASP A 26 53.38 10.30 2.20
N LYS A 27 52.35 11.11 2.39
CA LYS A 27 51.46 11.11 3.54
C LYS A 27 50.67 9.81 3.56
N VAL A 28 50.93 8.98 4.57
CA VAL A 28 49.93 8.08 5.14
C VAL A 28 48.91 8.94 5.86
N ASP A 29 47.74 9.12 5.26
CA ASP A 29 46.51 9.40 6.01
C ASP A 29 45.74 8.09 6.13
N GLY A 30 46.00 7.38 7.22
CA GLY A 30 45.17 6.31 7.72
C GLY A 30 43.87 6.90 8.27
N PHE A 31 42.90 7.17 7.39
CA PHE A 31 41.48 7.15 7.70
C PHE A 31 40.77 6.75 6.42
N SER A 32 40.55 5.44 6.24
CA SER A 32 39.59 4.97 5.25
C SER A 32 38.21 5.42 5.72
N ARG A 33 37.80 6.62 5.27
CA ARG A 33 36.43 7.10 5.35
C ARG A 33 35.59 6.03 4.66
N ARG A 34 34.95 5.16 5.44
CA ARG A 34 33.70 4.53 5.00
C ARG A 34 32.86 5.69 4.49
N SER A 35 32.65 5.71 3.18
CA SER A 35 31.77 6.65 2.53
C SER A 35 30.41 6.46 3.17
N LEU A 36 30.10 7.30 4.18
CA LEU A 36 28.74 7.60 4.56
C LEU A 36 28.16 8.24 3.31
N ARG A 37 27.59 7.41 2.44
CA ARG A 37 26.65 7.85 1.41
C ARG A 37 25.58 8.59 2.19
N ARG A 38 25.72 9.90 2.20
CA ARG A 38 24.77 10.85 2.74
C ARG A 38 23.45 10.48 2.08
N ALA A 39 22.56 9.83 2.83
CA ALA A 39 21.21 9.57 2.37
C ALA A 39 20.66 10.94 1.95
N ARG A 40 20.53 11.14 0.64
CA ARG A 40 19.85 12.33 0.14
C ARG A 40 18.47 12.31 0.77
N PRO A 41 17.97 13.42 1.34
CA PRO A 41 16.59 13.45 1.77
C PRO A 41 15.75 13.04 0.57
N ARG A 42 14.99 11.95 0.73
CA ARG A 42 14.04 11.45 -0.26
C ARG A 42 13.11 12.62 -0.56
N ARG A 43 13.27 13.26 -1.71
CA ARG A 43 12.20 14.09 -2.27
C ARG A 43 11.14 13.10 -2.69
N SER A 44 10.16 12.87 -1.82
CA SER A 44 8.93 12.23 -2.19
C SER A 44 8.37 13.04 -3.37
N HIS A 45 8.50 12.50 -4.58
CA HIS A 45 7.61 12.91 -5.65
C HIS A 45 6.27 12.28 -5.33
N SER A 46 5.60 12.92 -4.37
CA SER A 46 4.25 12.58 -3.97
C SER A 46 3.36 12.92 -5.15
N SER A 47 3.01 11.90 -5.92
CA SER A 47 1.99 11.96 -6.97
C SER A 47 0.58 12.20 -6.39
N SER A 48 0.45 12.40 -5.07
CA SER A 48 -0.77 12.79 -4.36
C SER A 48 -1.26 14.22 -4.64
N GLN A 49 -0.64 14.98 -5.56
CA GLN A 49 -1.21 16.26 -5.98
C GLN A 49 -2.52 16.12 -6.78
N PHE A 50 -2.98 14.90 -7.08
CA PHE A 50 -4.27 14.71 -7.71
C PHE A 50 -5.43 14.60 -6.70
N ARG A 51 -6.04 15.78 -6.47
CA ARG A 51 -7.31 16.05 -5.74
C ARG A 51 -7.25 16.08 -4.20
N TYR A 52 -6.34 16.85 -3.62
CA TYR A 52 -6.75 17.61 -2.43
C TYR A 52 -7.71 18.72 -2.90
N GLN A 53 -9.00 18.40 -3.05
CA GLN A 53 -10.00 19.46 -3.12
C GLN A 53 -10.10 20.04 -1.71
N SER A 54 -9.39 21.14 -1.50
CA SER A 54 -9.40 21.98 -0.31
C SER A 54 -10.76 22.68 -0.08
N ASN A 55 -11.88 21.99 -0.33
CA ASN A 55 -13.14 22.34 0.32
C ASN A 55 -13.13 21.59 1.63
N GLN A 56 -12.41 22.13 2.62
CA GLN A 56 -12.50 21.68 4.02
C GLN A 56 -13.92 21.95 4.53
N GLN A 57 -14.86 21.11 4.13
CA GLN A 57 -16.13 20.99 4.82
C GLN A 57 -15.81 20.18 6.07
N GLU A 58 -15.69 20.86 7.22
CA GLU A 58 -15.47 20.20 8.50
C GLU A 58 -16.55 19.12 8.65
N LEU A 59 -16.14 17.84 8.60
CA LEU A 59 -17.09 16.74 8.65
C LEU A 59 -17.76 16.73 10.03
N THR A 60 -19.08 16.90 10.04
CA THR A 60 -19.89 16.76 11.24
C THR A 60 -20.45 15.34 11.32
N PRO A 61 -20.44 14.71 12.51
CA PRO A 61 -21.04 13.38 12.66
C PRO A 61 -22.54 13.44 12.34
N LEU A 62 -22.98 12.57 11.43
CA LEU A 62 -24.39 12.39 11.11
C LEU A 62 -25.05 11.42 12.12
N PRO A 63 -26.39 11.50 12.33
CA PRO A 63 -27.12 10.57 13.19
C PRO A 63 -26.85 9.10 12.85
N LEU A 64 -27.06 8.19 13.80
CA LEU A 64 -26.89 6.76 13.56
C LEU A 64 -28.07 6.22 12.73
N LEU A 65 -27.78 5.37 11.75
CA LEU A 65 -28.73 4.68 10.88
C LEU A 65 -29.73 3.83 11.68
N LYS A 66 -29.30 3.25 12.80
CA LYS A 66 -30.17 2.42 13.66
C LYS A 66 -31.18 3.21 14.49
N ASP A 67 -30.95 4.51 14.69
CA ASP A 67 -31.77 5.36 15.57
C ASP A 67 -32.87 6.10 14.78
N VAL A 68 -32.93 5.91 13.46
CA VAL A 68 -33.75 6.68 12.52
C VAL A 68 -34.88 5.81 11.96
N PRO A 69 -36.10 6.36 11.76
CA PRO A 69 -37.20 5.61 11.19
C PRO A 69 -36.90 5.15 9.76
N ALA A 70 -37.51 4.03 9.35
CA ALA A 70 -37.29 3.44 8.02
C ALA A 70 -37.58 4.39 6.85
N SER A 71 -38.43 5.41 7.05
CA SER A 71 -38.73 6.45 6.06
C SER A 71 -37.54 7.35 5.73
N GLU A 72 -36.67 7.61 6.70
CA GLU A 72 -35.51 8.51 6.57
C GLU A 72 -34.19 7.76 6.35
N LEU A 73 -34.20 6.43 6.54
CA LEU A 73 -33.02 5.58 6.47
C LEU A 73 -32.24 5.73 5.15
N HIS A 74 -32.93 5.68 4.01
CA HIS A 74 -32.28 5.74 2.69
C HIS A 74 -31.71 7.13 2.37
N GLU A 75 -32.37 8.19 2.85
CA GLU A 75 -31.85 9.56 2.70
C GLU A 75 -30.58 9.74 3.54
N LEU A 76 -30.61 9.30 4.79
CA LEU A 76 -29.45 9.34 5.68
C LEU A 76 -28.30 8.47 5.16
N LEU A 77 -28.60 7.28 4.63
CA LEU A 77 -27.62 6.41 3.99
C LEU A 77 -26.92 7.12 2.84
N SER A 78 -27.67 7.78 1.96
CA SER A 78 -27.14 8.54 0.82
C SER A 78 -26.25 9.69 1.28
N ARG A 79 -26.64 10.40 2.35
CA ARG A 79 -25.82 11.46 2.97
C ARG A 79 -24.52 10.91 3.58
N LYS A 80 -24.56 9.76 4.26
CA LYS A 80 -23.36 9.10 4.80
C LYS A 80 -22.43 8.61 3.68
N LEU A 81 -22.96 8.02 2.61
CA LEU A 81 -22.18 7.62 1.43
C LEU A 81 -21.46 8.82 0.79
N ALA A 82 -22.16 9.95 0.65
CA ALA A 82 -21.56 11.19 0.17
C ALA A 82 -20.46 11.71 1.12
N GLN A 83 -20.70 11.69 2.43
CA GLN A 83 -19.72 12.07 3.44
C GLN A 83 -18.45 11.21 3.38
N CYS A 84 -18.60 9.90 3.20
CA CYS A 84 -17.47 8.96 3.05
C CYS A 84 -16.70 9.16 1.74
N GLY A 85 -17.21 9.93 0.79
CA GLY A 85 -16.50 10.35 -0.43
C GLY A 85 -15.40 11.41 -0.19
N VAL A 86 -15.36 12.05 0.97
CA VAL A 86 -14.32 13.05 1.30
C VAL A 86 -12.98 12.36 1.59
N MET A 87 -11.94 12.74 0.87
CA MET A 87 -10.59 12.18 1.03
C MET A 87 -9.78 12.95 2.07
N PHE A 88 -8.98 12.22 2.85
CA PHE A 88 -8.09 12.80 3.85
C PHE A 88 -6.64 12.48 3.48
N ASP A 89 -5.74 13.41 3.79
CA ASP A 89 -4.31 13.14 3.71
C ASP A 89 -3.85 12.42 4.98
N PHE A 90 -3.29 11.22 4.81
CA PHE A 90 -2.74 10.41 5.91
C PHE A 90 -1.22 10.56 6.04
N LEU A 91 -0.55 11.27 5.12
CA LEU A 91 0.86 11.63 5.27
C LEU A 91 1.06 12.69 6.36
N ASP A 92 0.08 13.58 6.54
CA ASP A 92 -0.04 14.41 7.74
C ASP A 92 -0.89 13.68 8.80
N CYS A 93 -0.23 13.05 9.76
CA CYS A 93 -0.89 12.24 10.79
C CYS A 93 -1.63 13.08 11.86
N VAL A 94 -1.40 14.39 11.94
CA VAL A 94 -2.02 15.27 12.95
C VAL A 94 -3.11 16.17 12.37
N ALA A 95 -3.15 16.36 11.04
CA ALA A 95 -4.23 17.07 10.37
C ALA A 95 -5.55 16.28 10.39
N ASP A 96 -6.65 17.04 10.51
CA ASP A 96 -8.03 16.57 10.31
C ASP A 96 -8.44 15.34 11.15
N LEU A 97 -7.84 15.12 12.33
CA LEU A 97 -8.12 13.96 13.19
C LEU A 97 -9.61 13.74 13.44
N LYS A 98 -10.34 14.83 13.71
CA LYS A 98 -11.80 14.79 13.90
C LYS A 98 -12.53 14.30 12.64
N GLY A 99 -12.18 14.83 11.47
CA GLY A 99 -12.78 14.42 10.20
C GLY A 99 -12.46 12.97 9.83
N LYS A 100 -11.20 12.56 10.07
CA LYS A 100 -10.75 11.17 9.90
C LYS A 100 -11.55 10.21 10.77
N GLU A 101 -11.78 10.55 12.04
CA GLU A 101 -12.57 9.70 12.94
C GLU A 101 -14.05 9.67 12.56
N VAL A 102 -14.64 10.81 12.18
CA VAL A 102 -16.03 10.86 11.70
C VAL A 102 -16.23 9.96 10.48
N LYS A 103 -15.34 10.03 9.49
CA LYS A 103 -15.40 9.15 8.31
C LYS A 103 -15.18 7.68 8.69
N ARG A 104 -14.24 7.38 9.58
CA ARG A 104 -14.00 6.00 10.06
C ARG A 104 -15.24 5.40 10.74
N ALA A 105 -15.89 6.17 11.61
CA ALA A 105 -17.12 5.75 12.28
C ALA A 105 -18.27 5.54 11.29
N ALA A 106 -18.46 6.47 10.34
CA ALA A 106 -19.48 6.36 9.30
C ALA A 106 -19.26 5.14 8.40
N LEU A 107 -18.02 4.86 7.99
CA LEU A 107 -17.70 3.67 7.19
C LEU A 107 -17.99 2.36 7.94
N ASN A 108 -17.64 2.26 9.23
CA ASN A 108 -17.97 1.08 10.04
C ASN A 108 -19.49 0.84 10.11
N GLU A 109 -20.25 1.91 10.29
CA GLU A 109 -21.70 1.82 10.34
C GLU A 109 -22.30 1.38 9.00
N LEU A 110 -21.74 1.85 7.88
CA LEU A 110 -22.16 1.40 6.54
C LEU A 110 -21.88 -0.08 6.31
N VAL A 111 -20.74 -0.59 6.80
CA VAL A 111 -20.39 -2.03 6.75
C VAL A 111 -21.44 -2.85 7.51
N GLU A 112 -21.76 -2.44 8.74
CA GLU A 112 -22.77 -3.11 9.57
C GLU A 112 -24.16 -3.06 8.93
N CYS A 113 -24.56 -1.89 8.43
CA CYS A 113 -25.87 -1.69 7.82
C CYS A 113 -26.09 -2.61 6.61
N VAL A 114 -25.13 -2.65 5.67
CA VAL A 114 -25.24 -3.51 4.47
C VAL A 114 -25.10 -5.00 4.80
N GLY A 115 -24.34 -5.35 5.84
CA GLY A 115 -24.13 -6.73 6.26
C GLY A 115 -25.27 -7.33 7.08
N SER A 116 -26.02 -6.52 7.83
CA SER A 116 -26.99 -7.01 8.82
C SER A 116 -28.43 -6.52 8.60
N THR A 117 -28.65 -5.44 7.86
CA THR A 117 -30.00 -4.89 7.64
C THR A 117 -30.56 -5.33 6.29
N ARG A 118 -31.72 -6.00 6.31
CA ARG A 118 -32.41 -6.42 5.08
C ARG A 118 -33.14 -5.26 4.41
N GLY A 119 -33.22 -5.30 3.08
CA GLY A 119 -33.99 -4.35 2.28
C GLY A 119 -33.36 -2.97 2.10
N VAL A 120 -32.10 -2.78 2.54
CA VAL A 120 -31.36 -1.51 2.38
C VAL A 120 -30.89 -1.28 0.93
N LEU A 121 -30.63 -2.36 0.19
CA LEU A 121 -30.09 -2.29 -1.17
C LEU A 121 -31.19 -2.12 -2.24
N ILE A 122 -31.81 -0.94 -2.25
CA ILE A 122 -32.75 -0.53 -3.30
C ILE A 122 -32.03 0.10 -4.50
N GLU A 123 -32.65 0.07 -5.69
CA GLU A 123 -32.06 0.58 -6.93
C GLU A 123 -31.41 1.98 -6.86
N PRO A 124 -32.03 3.02 -6.26
CA PRO A 124 -31.45 4.36 -6.24
C PRO A 124 -30.17 4.47 -5.41
N VAL A 125 -29.87 3.52 -4.52
CA VAL A 125 -28.70 3.54 -3.65
C VAL A 125 -27.43 3.01 -4.36
N TYR A 126 -27.58 2.13 -5.36
CA TYR A 126 -26.46 1.56 -6.13
C TYR A 126 -25.48 2.61 -6.69
N PRO A 127 -25.92 3.67 -7.40
CA PRO A 127 -24.99 4.68 -7.92
C PRO A 127 -24.20 5.37 -6.80
N ASP A 128 -24.80 5.58 -5.64
CA ASP A 128 -24.15 6.26 -4.51
C ASP A 128 -23.08 5.37 -3.86
N ILE A 129 -23.39 4.08 -3.68
CA ILE A 129 -22.43 3.08 -3.20
C ILE A 129 -21.24 2.98 -4.17
N ILE A 130 -21.51 2.76 -5.45
CA ILE A 130 -20.44 2.59 -6.45
C ILE A 130 -19.59 3.85 -6.57
N ARG A 131 -20.19 5.04 -6.50
CA ARG A 131 -19.45 6.30 -6.52
C ARG A 131 -18.55 6.45 -5.29
N MET A 132 -19.07 6.19 -4.10
CA MET A 132 -18.30 6.24 -2.86
C MET A 132 -17.10 5.29 -2.91
N ILE A 133 -17.31 4.05 -3.33
CA ILE A 133 -16.23 3.06 -3.51
C ILE A 133 -15.21 3.61 -4.53
N SER A 134 -15.67 4.01 -5.71
CA SER A 134 -14.81 4.45 -6.81
C SER A 134 -13.92 5.63 -6.46
N VAL A 135 -14.45 6.63 -5.75
CA VAL A 135 -13.69 7.82 -5.33
C VAL A 135 -12.60 7.47 -4.31
N ASN A 136 -12.82 6.44 -3.49
CA ASN A 136 -11.88 6.03 -2.45
C ASN A 136 -10.80 5.07 -2.97
N ILE A 137 -11.17 4.04 -3.75
CA ILE A 137 -10.22 2.98 -4.12
C ILE A 137 -9.43 3.30 -5.39
N PHE A 138 -10.05 3.95 -6.39
CA PHE A 138 -9.41 4.15 -7.68
C PHE A 138 -8.48 5.35 -7.65
N ARG A 139 -7.19 5.03 -7.58
CA ARG A 139 -6.08 5.98 -7.56
C ARG A 139 -4.97 5.50 -8.49
N THR A 140 -4.16 6.45 -8.96
CA THR A 140 -2.92 6.11 -9.64
C THR A 140 -1.93 5.61 -8.59
N LEU A 141 -1.50 4.36 -8.71
CA LEU A 141 -0.46 3.82 -7.84
C LEU A 141 0.86 4.55 -8.14
N PRO A 142 1.68 4.83 -7.12
CA PRO A 142 3.02 5.39 -7.35
C PRO A 142 3.81 4.45 -8.26
N PRO A 143 4.62 4.96 -9.20
CA PRO A 143 5.47 4.10 -10.00
C PRO A 143 6.37 3.29 -9.08
N SER A 144 6.51 1.99 -9.33
CA SER A 144 7.47 1.16 -8.61
C SER A 144 8.87 1.78 -8.77
N GLU A 145 9.40 2.33 -7.68
CA GLU A 145 10.69 3.05 -7.68
C GLU A 145 11.88 2.07 -7.74
N ASN A 146 11.65 0.77 -7.50
CA ASN A 146 12.71 -0.24 -7.39
C ASN A 146 12.58 -1.34 -8.46
N PRO A 147 13.28 -1.24 -9.60
CA PRO A 147 13.34 -2.32 -10.58
C PRO A 147 14.10 -3.58 -10.08
N GLU A 148 14.78 -3.49 -8.93
CA GLU A 148 15.46 -4.60 -8.24
C GLU A 148 14.68 -5.01 -6.98
N PHE A 149 13.36 -4.75 -6.91
CA PHE A 149 12.54 -5.11 -5.76
C PHE A 149 12.70 -6.60 -5.43
N ASP A 150 13.24 -6.89 -4.25
CA ASP A 150 13.37 -8.25 -3.73
C ASP A 150 12.20 -8.52 -2.78
N PRO A 151 11.23 -9.38 -3.15
CA PRO A 151 10.08 -9.70 -2.30
C PRO A 151 10.45 -10.34 -0.95
N GLU A 152 11.66 -10.86 -0.80
CA GLU A 152 12.15 -11.48 0.45
C GLU A 152 12.90 -10.48 1.35
N GLU A 153 13.54 -9.45 0.79
CA GLU A 153 14.36 -8.48 1.55
C GLU A 153 13.71 -7.10 1.72
N ASP A 154 12.88 -6.65 0.77
CA ASP A 154 12.30 -5.31 0.79
C ASP A 154 11.02 -5.22 1.64
N GLU A 155 10.97 -4.22 2.54
CA GLU A 155 9.76 -3.92 3.30
C GLU A 155 8.64 -3.41 2.37
N PRO A 156 7.43 -3.99 2.43
CA PRO A 156 6.33 -3.58 1.55
C PRO A 156 5.91 -2.14 1.85
N ASN A 157 5.72 -1.33 0.81
CA ASN A 157 5.19 0.01 0.96
C ASN A 157 3.70 -0.07 1.37
N LEU A 158 3.44 0.15 2.66
CA LEU A 158 2.09 0.12 3.22
C LEU A 158 1.34 1.40 2.89
N GLU A 159 0.08 1.27 2.48
CA GLU A 159 -0.77 2.42 2.16
C GLU A 159 -1.13 3.22 3.42
N PRO A 160 -0.74 4.51 3.53
CA PRO A 160 -1.02 5.32 4.72
C PRO A 160 -2.51 5.49 5.03
N SER A 161 -3.34 5.49 3.99
CA SER A 161 -4.80 5.66 4.11
C SER A 161 -5.54 4.37 4.51
N TRP A 162 -4.81 3.31 4.85
CA TRP A 162 -5.36 2.00 5.19
C TRP A 162 -6.50 2.00 6.22
N PRO A 163 -6.47 2.83 7.30
CA PRO A 163 -7.56 2.86 8.28
C PRO A 163 -8.94 3.19 7.67
N HIS A 164 -8.99 3.93 6.56
CA HIS A 164 -10.22 4.16 5.81
C HIS A 164 -10.39 3.15 4.67
N LEU A 165 -9.33 2.86 3.92
CA LEU A 165 -9.41 1.97 2.76
C LEU A 165 -9.83 0.54 3.12
N GLN A 166 -9.34 0.01 4.25
CA GLN A 166 -9.77 -1.30 4.75
C GLN A 166 -11.30 -1.38 4.87
N LEU A 167 -11.93 -0.35 5.45
CA LEU A 167 -13.38 -0.30 5.64
C LEU A 167 -14.13 -0.13 4.32
N VAL A 168 -13.56 0.61 3.35
CA VAL A 168 -14.16 0.74 2.01
C VAL A 168 -14.12 -0.60 1.28
N TYR A 169 -13.01 -1.34 1.35
CA TYR A 169 -12.91 -2.67 0.76
C TYR A 169 -13.83 -3.68 1.43
N GLU A 170 -13.90 -3.67 2.77
CA GLU A 170 -14.83 -4.49 3.52
C GLU A 170 -16.29 -4.18 3.17
N PHE A 171 -16.65 -2.89 3.10
CA PHE A 171 -17.95 -2.44 2.66
C PHE A 171 -18.29 -2.93 1.26
N PHE A 172 -17.34 -2.81 0.32
CA PHE A 172 -17.55 -3.29 -1.05
C PHE A 172 -17.78 -4.81 -1.09
N LEU A 173 -16.99 -5.56 -0.33
CA LEU A 173 -17.16 -7.01 -0.24
C LEU A 173 -18.53 -7.39 0.36
N ARG A 174 -18.95 -6.76 1.46
CA ARG A 174 -20.27 -6.97 2.07
C ARG A 174 -21.40 -6.60 1.11
N PHE A 175 -21.27 -5.50 0.39
CA PHE A 175 -22.23 -5.09 -0.64
C PHE A 175 -22.39 -6.15 -1.74
N LEU A 176 -21.28 -6.70 -2.24
CA LEU A 176 -21.32 -7.77 -3.25
C LEU A 176 -21.87 -9.08 -2.69
N GLU A 177 -21.59 -9.41 -1.43
CA GLU A 177 -22.02 -10.65 -0.78
C GLU A 177 -23.45 -10.60 -0.21
N SER A 178 -24.03 -9.42 -0.09
CA SER A 178 -25.38 -9.23 0.43
C SER A 178 -26.39 -10.08 -0.34
N PRO A 179 -27.31 -10.79 0.35
CA PRO A 179 -28.37 -11.56 -0.30
C PRO A 179 -29.33 -10.67 -1.10
N ASP A 180 -29.44 -9.38 -0.75
CA ASP A 180 -30.29 -8.41 -1.44
C ASP A 180 -29.59 -7.76 -2.64
N PHE A 181 -28.35 -8.15 -2.95
CA PHE A 181 -27.60 -7.64 -4.09
C PHE A 181 -28.22 -8.08 -5.42
N GLN A 182 -28.46 -7.12 -6.32
CA GLN A 182 -29.08 -7.32 -7.62
C GLN A 182 -28.08 -7.06 -8.76
N PRO A 183 -27.50 -8.11 -9.38
CA PRO A 183 -26.54 -7.95 -10.48
C PRO A 183 -27.12 -7.23 -11.70
N SER A 184 -28.43 -7.35 -11.93
CA SER A 184 -29.18 -6.70 -13.02
C SER A 184 -29.16 -5.17 -12.94
N VAL A 185 -29.12 -4.62 -11.72
CA VAL A 185 -29.05 -3.18 -11.45
C VAL A 185 -27.59 -2.74 -11.43
N ALA A 186 -26.75 -3.48 -10.71
CA ALA A 186 -25.33 -3.15 -10.53
C ALA A 186 -24.53 -3.13 -11.85
N LYS A 187 -24.89 -3.96 -12.84
CA LYS A 187 -24.18 -4.02 -14.14
C LYS A 187 -24.23 -2.72 -14.94
N ARG A 188 -25.11 -1.77 -14.57
CA ARG A 188 -25.16 -0.42 -15.18
C ARG A 188 -23.99 0.47 -14.73
N TYR A 189 -23.36 0.13 -13.59
CA TYR A 189 -22.30 0.90 -12.96
C TYR A 189 -20.98 0.12 -12.86
N VAL A 190 -21.05 -1.21 -12.74
CA VAL A 190 -19.90 -2.12 -12.81
C VAL A 190 -19.73 -2.56 -14.26
N ASP A 191 -19.07 -1.72 -15.05
CA ASP A 191 -18.81 -1.94 -16.47
C ASP A 191 -17.35 -2.37 -16.72
N GLN A 192 -16.96 -2.46 -18.00
CA GLN A 192 -15.58 -2.80 -18.37
C GLN A 192 -14.56 -1.78 -17.85
N LYS A 193 -14.94 -0.49 -17.79
CA LYS A 193 -14.06 0.56 -17.28
C LYS A 193 -13.83 0.40 -15.78
N PHE A 194 -14.88 0.12 -15.01
CA PHE A 194 -14.77 -0.19 -13.59
C PHE A 194 -13.84 -1.38 -13.35
N VAL A 195 -14.01 -2.46 -14.12
CA VAL A 195 -13.16 -3.66 -14.02
C VAL A 195 -11.71 -3.36 -14.38
N LEU A 196 -11.46 -2.57 -15.42
CA LEU A 196 -10.10 -2.19 -15.79
C LEU A 196 -9.42 -1.42 -14.66
N MET A 197 -10.08 -0.42 -14.10
CA MET A 197 -9.55 0.37 -12.98
C MET A 197 -9.35 -0.48 -11.71
N LEU A 198 -10.20 -1.49 -11.49
CA LEU A 198 -10.01 -2.45 -10.39
C LEU A 198 -8.78 -3.35 -10.61
N LEU A 199 -8.56 -3.78 -11.85
CA LEU A 199 -7.41 -4.63 -12.21
C LEU A 199 -6.07 -3.87 -12.14
N GLU A 200 -6.07 -2.57 -12.44
CA GLU A 200 -4.88 -1.73 -12.28
C GLU A 200 -4.39 -1.66 -10.83
N LEU A 201 -5.28 -1.80 -9.84
CA LEU A 201 -4.91 -1.78 -8.42
C LEU A 201 -4.16 -3.04 -7.96
N PHE A 202 -4.13 -4.13 -8.75
CA PHE A 202 -3.34 -5.33 -8.41
C PHE A 202 -1.83 -5.09 -8.41
N ASP A 203 -1.38 -3.96 -8.97
CA ASP A 203 0.01 -3.48 -8.91
C ASP A 203 0.36 -2.85 -7.54
N SER A 204 -0.59 -2.84 -6.58
CA SER A 204 -0.34 -2.32 -5.22
C SER A 204 0.70 -3.16 -4.50
N GLU A 205 1.68 -2.51 -3.88
CA GLU A 205 2.71 -3.16 -3.05
C GLU A 205 2.17 -3.65 -1.71
N ASP A 206 1.01 -3.14 -1.25
CA ASP A 206 0.38 -3.54 0.00
C ASP A 206 -0.30 -4.92 -0.12
N PRO A 207 0.20 -5.98 0.56
CA PRO A 207 -0.38 -7.32 0.45
C PRO A 207 -1.83 -7.39 0.95
N ARG A 208 -2.21 -6.52 1.89
CA ARG A 208 -3.56 -6.49 2.45
C ARG A 208 -4.56 -6.02 1.39
N GLU A 209 -4.18 -5.02 0.60
CA GLU A 209 -4.99 -4.51 -0.52
C GLU A 209 -5.19 -5.59 -1.59
N ARG A 210 -4.11 -6.29 -1.97
CA ARG A 210 -4.16 -7.37 -2.97
C ARG A 210 -5.13 -8.49 -2.59
N GLU A 211 -5.20 -8.87 -1.32
CA GLU A 211 -6.11 -9.93 -0.86
C GLU A 211 -7.60 -9.52 -0.97
N TYR A 212 -7.93 -8.26 -0.65
CA TYR A 212 -9.27 -7.73 -0.89
C TYR A 212 -9.60 -7.66 -2.38
N LEU A 213 -8.68 -7.15 -3.20
CA LEU A 213 -8.87 -7.03 -4.65
C LEU A 213 -9.12 -8.39 -5.30
N LYS A 214 -8.34 -9.41 -4.96
CA LYS A 214 -8.52 -10.80 -5.38
C LYS A 214 -9.91 -11.33 -5.04
N THR A 215 -10.33 -11.16 -3.79
CA THR A 215 -11.65 -11.62 -3.33
C THR A 215 -12.78 -10.88 -4.06
N ILE A 216 -12.69 -9.56 -4.19
CA ILE A 216 -13.68 -8.71 -4.88
C ILE A 216 -13.76 -9.07 -6.35
N LEU A 217 -12.61 -9.22 -7.04
CA LEU A 217 -12.56 -9.61 -8.44
C LEU A 217 -13.22 -10.98 -8.65
N HIS A 218 -12.97 -11.94 -7.75
CA HIS A 218 -13.62 -13.25 -7.78
C HIS A 218 -15.15 -13.13 -7.65
N ARG A 219 -15.66 -12.31 -6.73
CA ARG A 219 -17.11 -12.06 -6.58
C ARG A 219 -17.70 -11.40 -7.83
N VAL A 220 -17.01 -10.41 -8.41
CA VAL A 220 -17.42 -9.74 -9.66
C VAL A 220 -17.46 -10.75 -10.81
N TYR A 221 -16.42 -11.56 -10.98
CA TYR A 221 -16.35 -12.61 -12.00
C TYR A 221 -17.50 -13.63 -11.87
N GLY A 222 -17.83 -14.00 -10.63
CA GLY A 222 -18.94 -14.89 -10.31
C GLY A 222 -20.30 -14.31 -10.73
N LYS A 223 -20.59 -13.06 -10.34
CA LYS A 223 -21.90 -12.42 -10.48
C LYS A 223 -22.16 -11.81 -11.87
N PHE A 224 -21.13 -11.35 -12.56
CA PHE A 224 -21.27 -10.63 -13.84
C PHE A 224 -20.81 -11.48 -15.03
N LEU A 225 -21.70 -12.34 -15.52
CA LEU A 225 -21.41 -13.25 -16.65
C LEU A 225 -20.89 -12.51 -17.89
N GLY A 226 -21.45 -11.33 -18.20
CA GLY A 226 -21.06 -10.52 -19.36
C GLY A 226 -19.65 -9.92 -19.29
N LEU A 227 -19.04 -9.86 -18.09
CA LEU A 227 -17.68 -9.33 -17.90
C LEU A 227 -16.61 -10.42 -17.92
N ARG A 228 -16.98 -11.71 -17.83
CA ARG A 228 -16.01 -12.80 -17.69
C ARG A 228 -14.99 -12.87 -18.81
N ALA A 229 -15.43 -12.73 -20.06
CA ALA A 229 -14.53 -12.76 -21.22
C ALA A 229 -13.54 -11.57 -21.19
N TYR A 230 -14.02 -10.39 -20.79
CA TYR A 230 -13.19 -9.20 -20.65
C TYR A 230 -12.16 -9.36 -19.52
N ILE A 231 -12.59 -9.82 -18.33
CA ILE A 231 -11.71 -10.08 -17.18
C ILE A 231 -10.59 -11.04 -17.57
N ARG A 232 -10.92 -12.19 -18.18
CA ARG A 232 -9.89 -13.16 -18.61
C ARG A 232 -8.88 -12.55 -19.57
N LYS A 233 -9.35 -11.77 -20.56
CA LYS A 233 -8.48 -11.09 -21.52
C LYS A 233 -7.52 -10.11 -20.82
N GLN A 234 -8.03 -9.30 -19.90
CA GLN A 234 -7.22 -8.32 -19.16
C GLN A 234 -6.24 -9.00 -18.21
N CYS A 235 -6.66 -10.04 -17.47
CA CYS A 235 -5.74 -10.82 -16.63
C CYS A 235 -4.59 -11.39 -17.46
N SER A 236 -4.86 -11.98 -18.63
CA SER A 236 -3.79 -12.46 -19.54
C SER A 236 -2.82 -11.36 -19.96
N HIS A 237 -3.32 -10.17 -20.29
CA HIS A 237 -2.45 -9.03 -20.63
C HIS A 237 -1.60 -8.57 -19.44
N ILE A 238 -2.18 -8.54 -18.25
CA ILE A 238 -1.48 -8.19 -17.01
C ILE A 238 -0.38 -9.23 -16.76
N PHE A 239 -0.69 -10.53 -16.74
CA PHE A 239 0.32 -11.60 -16.58
C PHE A 239 1.46 -11.52 -17.61
N LEU A 240 1.15 -11.21 -18.87
CA LEU A 240 2.15 -11.03 -19.92
C LEU A 240 2.98 -9.75 -19.76
N ARG A 241 2.55 -8.77 -18.96
CA ARG A 241 3.34 -7.60 -18.55
C ARG A 241 4.27 -7.93 -17.39
N TRP A 242 3.84 -8.79 -16.46
CA TRP A 242 4.67 -9.25 -15.34
C TRP A 242 5.76 -10.25 -15.74
N VAL A 243 5.50 -11.13 -16.72
CA VAL A 243 6.47 -12.18 -17.13
C VAL A 243 7.78 -11.64 -17.75
N PRO A 244 7.78 -10.62 -18.63
CA PRO A 244 9.00 -10.05 -19.18
C PRO A 244 9.81 -9.23 -18.16
N ALA A 245 9.16 -8.67 -17.13
CA ALA A 245 9.84 -7.91 -16.08
C ALA A 245 10.53 -8.82 -15.04
N ALA A 246 10.11 -10.09 -14.93
CA ALA A 246 10.56 -11.04 -13.93
C ALA A 246 11.51 -12.14 -14.46
N CYS A 247 12.17 -11.94 -15.61
CA CYS A 247 13.11 -12.93 -16.14
C CYS A 247 14.34 -12.23 -16.76
N PRO A 248 15.49 -12.32 -16.08
CA PRO A 248 16.35 -13.46 -16.32
C PRO A 248 16.66 -14.24 -15.03
N ALA A 249 16.16 -15.48 -14.98
CA ALA A 249 16.53 -16.55 -14.06
C ALA A 249 16.36 -16.27 -12.55
N GLU A 250 15.40 -17.01 -11.97
CA GLU A 250 15.29 -17.34 -10.54
C GLU A 250 14.87 -16.22 -9.59
N THR A 251 13.55 -16.10 -9.37
CA THR A 251 12.91 -15.82 -8.07
C THR A 251 11.39 -15.93 -8.23
N TRP A 252 10.85 -17.10 -7.86
CA TRP A 252 9.44 -17.45 -7.96
C TRP A 252 8.75 -17.20 -6.62
N GLY A 253 8.37 -15.96 -6.32
CA GLY A 253 7.74 -15.57 -5.05
C GLY A 253 6.31 -15.01 -5.19
N GLY A 254 5.41 -15.66 -5.95
CA GLY A 254 4.03 -15.15 -6.02
C GLY A 254 3.09 -15.71 -7.08
N LYS A 255 3.14 -17.01 -7.42
CA LYS A 255 2.17 -17.60 -8.36
C LYS A 255 1.33 -18.71 -7.74
N GLY A 256 0.15 -18.32 -7.27
CA GLY A 256 -0.94 -19.24 -6.93
C GLY A 256 -2.34 -18.63 -6.89
N GLU A 257 -2.54 -17.36 -7.26
CA GLU A 257 -3.74 -16.61 -6.82
C GLU A 257 -4.51 -15.81 -7.87
N LEU A 258 -4.36 -16.13 -9.16
CA LEU A 258 -5.14 -15.53 -10.23
C LEU A 258 -5.78 -16.61 -11.12
#